data_AF-A0A8X7WG06-F1
#
_entry.id   AF-A0A8X7WG06-F1
#
_cell.length_a   1.000
_cell.length_b   1.000
_cell.length_c   1.000
_cell.angle_alpha   90.00
_cell.angle_beta   90.00
_cell.angle_gamma   90.00
#
_symmetry.space_group_name_H-M   'P 1'
#
loop_
_entity.id
_entity.type
_entity.pdbx_description
1 polymer ?
#
loop_
_entity_poly.entity_id
_entity_poly.type
_entity_poly.pdbx_seq_one_letter_code
_entity_poly.pdbx_strand_id
1 'polypeptide(L)'
;MHVEEAKEMAVEEAKGLNQVVEDAKSVIKKKYGQDATNVGDEGGFAPNIQENKEGLELLKPAIEKAGYTGKVVIGMDVAASEFYSSDKTYDLNFKEEHKNGSQKIANTSHYHSVAGKRNKTCHNMCKPIEELQ
;
A
#
# COMPACT_ATOMS: atom_id res chain seq x y z
N MET A 1 19.38 4.42 33.53
CA MET A 1 20.18 4.19 32.32
C MET A 1 19.35 3.64 31.16
N HIS A 2 18.47 2.65 31.37
CA HIS A 2 17.74 1.99 30.26
C HIS A 2 16.60 2.78 29.58
N VAL A 3 16.05 3.84 30.20
CA VAL A 3 14.86 4.53 29.65
C VAL A 3 15.23 5.62 28.64
N GLU A 4 16.37 6.31 28.84
CA GLU A 4 16.77 7.40 27.96
C GLU A 4 17.35 6.89 26.63
N GLU A 5 18.08 5.77 26.64
CA GLU A 5 18.61 5.12 25.44
C GLU A 5 17.48 4.60 24.53
N ALA A 6 16.40 4.07 25.11
CA ALA A 6 15.21 3.64 24.37
C ALA A 6 14.45 4.81 23.73
N LYS A 7 14.44 6.00 24.36
CA LYS A 7 13.85 7.21 23.76
C LYS A 7 14.66 7.70 22.57
N GLU A 8 15.99 7.71 22.68
CA GLU A 8 16.85 8.12 21.57
C GLU A 8 16.68 7.19 20.35
N MET A 9 16.54 5.88 20.58
CA MET A 9 16.26 4.92 19.50
C MET A 9 14.93 5.22 18.79
N ALA A 10 13.85 5.47 19.52
CA ALA A 10 12.54 5.78 18.93
C ALA A 10 12.55 7.11 18.13
N VAL A 11 13.30 8.11 18.61
CA VAL A 11 13.46 9.38 17.91
C VAL A 11 14.21 9.18 16.58
N GLU A 12 15.22 8.32 16.55
CA GLU A 12 15.98 8.04 15.33
C GLU A 12 15.15 7.27 14.28
N GLU A 13 14.32 6.31 14.70
CA GLU A 13 13.38 5.61 13.81
C GLU A 13 12.35 6.57 13.22
N ALA A 14 11.81 7.50 14.02
CA ALA A 14 10.85 8.50 13.55
C ALA A 14 11.48 9.47 12.53
N LYS A 15 12.73 9.89 12.74
CA LYS A 15 13.48 10.67 11.73
C LYS A 15 13.67 9.88 10.45
N GLY A 16 13.97 8.60 10.56
CA GLY A 16 14.12 7.71 9.42
C GLY A 16 12.87 7.61 8.56
N LEU A 17 11.71 7.48 9.20
CA LEU A 17 10.44 7.47 8.50
C LEU A 17 10.15 8.80 7.79
N ASN A 18 10.42 9.94 8.45
CA ASN A 18 10.28 11.26 7.81
C ASN A 18 11.18 11.41 6.58
N GLN A 19 12.41 10.90 6.63
CA GLN A 19 13.33 10.93 5.51
C GLN A 19 12.79 10.12 4.31
N VAL A 20 12.21 8.94 4.56
CA VAL A 20 11.56 8.13 3.51
C VAL A 20 10.42 8.89 2.84
N VAL A 21 9.60 9.63 3.60
CA VAL A 21 8.49 10.44 3.07
C VAL A 21 9.01 11.57 2.17
N GLU A 22 10.04 12.30 2.58
CA GLU A 22 10.65 13.36 1.77
C GLU A 22 11.31 12.81 0.49
N ASP A 23 11.95 11.65 0.57
CA ASP A 23 12.51 10.98 -0.59
C ASP A 23 11.42 10.48 -1.55
N ALA A 24 10.31 9.96 -1.02
CA ALA A 24 9.13 9.59 -1.81
C ALA A 24 8.54 10.81 -2.54
N LYS A 25 8.43 11.96 -1.87
CA LYS A 25 8.02 13.23 -2.49
C LYS A 25 8.93 13.61 -3.65
N SER A 26 10.25 13.46 -3.48
CA SER A 26 11.23 13.73 -4.53
C SER A 26 11.05 12.80 -5.74
N VAL A 27 10.83 11.50 -5.51
CA VAL A 27 10.60 10.51 -6.56
C VAL A 27 9.30 10.81 -7.32
N ILE A 28 8.21 11.07 -6.60
CA ILE A 28 6.90 11.40 -7.18
C ILE A 28 6.98 12.69 -7.99
N LYS A 29 7.56 13.75 -7.43
CA LYS A 29 7.73 15.04 -8.12
C LYS A 29 8.49 14.91 -9.43
N LYS A 30 9.54 14.08 -9.45
CA LYS A 30 10.34 13.84 -10.66
C LYS A 30 9.56 13.12 -11.76
N LYS A 31 8.66 12.20 -11.39
CA LYS A 31 7.94 11.36 -12.36
C LYS A 31 6.61 11.96 -12.81
N TYR A 32 5.86 12.59 -11.93
CA TYR A 32 4.50 13.09 -12.20
C TYR A 32 4.36 14.62 -12.09
N GLY A 33 5.43 15.33 -11.73
CA GLY A 33 5.42 16.79 -11.58
C GLY A 33 5.01 17.27 -10.18
N GLN A 34 4.95 18.59 -10.02
CA GLN A 34 4.72 19.24 -8.73
C GLN A 34 3.34 18.92 -8.14
N ASP A 35 2.31 18.86 -8.98
CA ASP A 35 0.92 18.70 -8.54
C ASP A 35 0.65 17.31 -7.93
N ALA A 36 1.44 16.31 -8.30
CA ALA A 36 1.36 14.97 -7.73
C ALA A 36 1.88 14.85 -6.29
N THR A 37 2.45 15.94 -5.74
CA THR A 37 2.92 16.00 -4.33
C THR A 37 1.90 16.63 -3.38
N ASN A 38 0.69 16.90 -3.86
CA ASN A 38 -0.43 17.29 -3.00
C ASN A 38 -0.77 16.15 -2.03
N VAL A 39 -1.26 16.54 -0.86
CA VAL A 39 -1.61 15.63 0.23
C VAL A 39 -3.12 15.39 0.26
N GLY A 40 -3.52 14.14 0.47
CA GLY A 40 -4.91 13.78 0.74
C GLY A 40 -5.29 13.91 2.21
N ASP A 41 -6.48 13.43 2.57
CA ASP A 41 -7.06 13.57 3.91
C ASP A 41 -6.23 12.91 5.02
N GLU A 42 -5.50 11.83 4.70
CA GLU A 42 -4.60 11.12 5.62
C GLU A 42 -3.13 11.57 5.51
N GLY A 43 -2.85 12.64 4.76
CA GLY A 43 -1.50 13.19 4.62
C GLY A 43 -0.60 12.44 3.61
N GLY A 44 -1.09 11.42 2.93
CA GLY A 44 -0.38 10.70 1.86
C GLY A 44 -0.39 11.44 0.52
N PHE A 45 0.56 11.10 -0.37
CA PHE A 45 0.60 11.60 -1.75
C PHE A 45 -0.40 10.85 -2.65
N ALA A 46 -1.01 11.56 -3.61
CA ALA A 46 -1.96 10.99 -4.56
C ALA A 46 -1.52 11.20 -6.03
N PRO A 47 -0.42 10.56 -6.49
CA PRO A 47 -0.02 10.61 -7.88
C PRO A 47 -1.05 9.91 -8.78
N ASN A 48 -1.21 10.40 -10.01
CA ASN A 48 -2.08 9.78 -11.01
C ASN A 48 -1.40 8.54 -11.63
N ILE A 49 -1.40 7.44 -10.88
CA ILE A 49 -0.88 6.14 -11.32
C ILE A 49 -1.92 5.37 -12.14
N GLN A 50 -1.45 4.59 -13.12
CA GLN A 50 -2.33 3.79 -13.98
C GLN A 50 -2.44 2.33 -13.51
N GLU A 51 -1.40 1.82 -12.85
CA GLU A 51 -1.37 0.46 -12.33
C GLU A 51 -1.05 0.44 -10.84
N ASN A 52 -1.71 -0.44 -10.07
CA ASN A 52 -1.50 -0.57 -8.62
C ASN A 52 -0.02 -0.86 -8.26
N LYS A 53 0.68 -1.62 -9.11
CA LYS A 53 2.10 -1.94 -8.91
C LYS A 53 2.98 -0.70 -8.94
N GLU A 54 2.59 0.31 -9.72
CA GLU A 54 3.35 1.55 -9.88
C GLU A 54 3.52 2.28 -8.55
N GLY A 55 2.49 2.28 -7.69
CA GLY A 55 2.58 2.84 -6.33
C GLY A 55 3.69 2.19 -5.49
N LEU A 56 3.82 0.86 -5.56
CA LEU A 56 4.86 0.11 -4.85
C LEU A 56 6.26 0.41 -5.42
N GLU A 57 6.37 0.55 -6.74
CA GLU A 57 7.65 0.90 -7.39
C GLU A 57 8.09 2.35 -7.11
N LEU A 58 7.21 3.24 -6.63
CA LEU A 58 7.60 4.57 -6.15
C LEU A 58 8.20 4.54 -4.75
N LEU A 59 7.75 3.61 -3.89
CA LEU A 59 8.20 3.50 -2.51
C LEU A 59 9.57 2.82 -2.37
N LYS A 60 9.85 1.79 -3.17
CA LYS A 60 11.14 1.08 -3.14
C LYS A 60 12.35 2.02 -3.28
N PRO A 61 12.46 2.85 -4.33
CA PRO A 61 13.62 3.74 -4.49
C PRO A 61 13.67 4.82 -3.41
N ALA A 62 12.53 5.23 -2.83
CA ALA A 62 12.51 6.17 -1.71
C ALA A 62 13.10 5.56 -0.43
N ILE A 63 12.72 4.31 -0.11
CA ILE A 63 13.27 3.55 1.03
C ILE A 63 14.77 3.30 0.84
N GLU A 64 15.18 2.93 -0.38
CA GLU A 64 16.59 2.71 -0.73
C GLU A 64 17.40 3.99 -0.60
N LYS A 65 16.90 5.11 -1.14
CA LYS A 65 17.56 6.42 -1.07
C LYS A 65 17.72 6.92 0.35
N ALA A 66 16.74 6.67 1.21
CA ALA A 66 16.80 7.02 2.62
C ALA A 66 17.73 6.09 3.44
N GLY A 67 18.18 4.97 2.88
CA GLY A 67 19.07 4.01 3.56
C GLY A 67 18.37 3.06 4.53
N TYR A 68 17.06 2.86 4.37
CA TYR A 68 16.23 2.04 5.27
C TYR A 68 15.79 0.70 4.67
N THR A 69 16.45 0.23 3.62
CA THR A 69 16.19 -1.08 3.02
C THR A 69 16.28 -2.20 4.07
N GLY A 70 15.23 -3.00 4.19
CA GLY A 70 15.14 -4.08 5.18
C GLY A 70 14.82 -3.63 6.61
N LYS A 71 14.80 -2.32 6.89
CA LYS A 71 14.35 -1.73 8.16
C LYS A 71 12.91 -1.23 8.07
N VAL A 72 12.54 -0.66 6.93
CA VAL A 72 11.17 -0.25 6.61
C VAL A 72 10.54 -1.29 5.68
N VAL A 73 9.32 -1.70 6.00
CA VAL A 73 8.51 -2.64 5.20
C VAL A 73 7.21 -1.97 4.77
N ILE A 74 6.65 -2.40 3.64
CA ILE A 74 5.45 -1.81 3.05
C ILE A 74 4.21 -2.58 3.52
N GLY A 75 3.23 -1.86 4.05
CA GLY A 75 1.85 -2.33 4.27
C GLY A 75 0.90 -1.71 3.25
N MET A 76 -0.22 -2.37 2.99
CA MET A 76 -1.25 -1.88 2.06
C MET A 76 -2.63 -2.22 2.61
N ASP A 77 -3.50 -1.21 2.72
CA ASP A 77 -4.94 -1.40 2.85
C ASP A 77 -5.55 -1.38 1.45
N VAL A 78 -6.09 -2.52 1.04
CA VAL A 78 -6.62 -2.70 -0.31
C VAL A 78 -8.05 -2.19 -0.44
N ALA A 79 -8.78 -2.05 0.68
CA ALA A 79 -10.20 -1.70 0.69
C ALA A 79 -11.03 -2.51 -0.34
N ALA A 80 -10.81 -3.84 -0.39
CA ALA A 80 -11.32 -4.71 -1.45
C ALA A 80 -12.86 -4.76 -1.57
N SER A 81 -13.58 -4.34 -0.53
CA SER A 81 -15.04 -4.16 -0.55
C SER A 81 -15.50 -3.14 -1.59
N GLU A 82 -14.70 -2.11 -1.86
CA GLU A 82 -15.06 -0.99 -2.75
C GLU A 82 -15.18 -1.40 -4.22
N PHE A 83 -14.59 -2.54 -4.61
CA PHE A 83 -14.59 -3.04 -5.97
C PHE A 83 -14.96 -4.51 -6.08
N TYR A 84 -15.63 -5.04 -5.06
CA TYR A 84 -16.25 -6.36 -5.11
C TYR A 84 -17.60 -6.30 -5.84
N SER A 85 -17.78 -7.17 -6.83
CA SER A 85 -18.96 -7.23 -7.68
C SER A 85 -19.89 -8.38 -7.26
N SER A 86 -21.18 -8.25 -7.60
CA SER A 86 -22.22 -9.26 -7.34
C SER A 86 -21.97 -10.60 -8.03
N ASP A 87 -21.15 -10.62 -9.09
CA ASP A 87 -20.68 -11.82 -9.78
C ASP A 87 -19.55 -12.56 -9.03
N LYS A 88 -19.26 -12.16 -7.79
CA LYS A 88 -18.19 -12.69 -6.93
C LYS A 88 -16.79 -12.50 -7.52
N THR A 89 -16.59 -11.41 -8.26
CA THR A 89 -15.29 -10.99 -8.78
C THR A 89 -14.86 -9.64 -8.22
N TYR A 90 -13.56 -9.38 -8.25
CA TYR A 90 -12.96 -8.09 -7.93
C TYR A 90 -12.61 -7.37 -9.24
N ASP A 91 -13.12 -6.16 -9.43
CA ASP A 91 -12.83 -5.30 -10.59
C ASP A 91 -11.70 -4.32 -10.23
N LEU A 92 -10.45 -4.68 -10.56
CA LEU A 92 -9.31 -3.81 -10.25
C LEU A 92 -9.29 -2.51 -11.05
N ASN A 93 -10.15 -2.40 -12.08
CA ASN A 93 -10.26 -1.23 -12.92
C ASN A 93 -11.61 -0.50 -12.71
N PHE A 94 -12.16 -0.57 -11.50
CA PHE A 94 -13.51 -0.09 -11.22
C PHE A 94 -13.73 1.41 -11.48
N LYS A 95 -12.65 2.19 -11.55
CA LYS A 95 -12.64 3.64 -11.75
C LYS A 95 -12.70 4.09 -13.22
N GLU A 96 -12.47 3.20 -14.19
CA GLU A 96 -12.54 3.56 -15.62
C GLU A 96 -13.96 3.46 -16.18
N GLU A 97 -14.33 4.41 -17.06
CA GLU A 97 -15.67 4.47 -17.68
C GLU A 97 -15.87 3.44 -18.81
N HIS A 98 -14.79 2.95 -19.44
CA HIS A 98 -14.82 1.99 -20.55
C HIS A 98 -14.22 0.64 -20.18
N LYS A 99 -14.97 -0.14 -19.40
CA LYS A 99 -14.54 -1.44 -18.87
C LYS A 99 -14.67 -2.55 -19.92
N ASN A 100 -13.57 -3.17 -20.33
CA ASN A 100 -13.60 -4.38 -21.17
C ASN A 100 -13.60 -5.71 -20.37
N GLY A 101 -13.59 -5.63 -19.03
CA GLY A 101 -13.56 -6.80 -18.14
C GLY A 101 -12.19 -7.49 -17.99
N SER A 102 -11.11 -6.95 -18.55
CA SER A 102 -9.77 -7.56 -18.57
C SER A 102 -9.08 -7.70 -17.22
N GLN A 103 -9.52 -6.97 -16.19
CA GLN A 103 -8.95 -7.01 -14.84
C GLN A 103 -9.93 -7.51 -13.77
N LYS A 104 -10.81 -8.45 -14.14
CA LYS A 104 -11.66 -9.16 -13.18
C LYS A 104 -10.93 -10.37 -12.59
N ILE A 105 -10.85 -10.43 -11.26
CA ILE A 105 -10.27 -11.58 -10.54
C ILE A 105 -11.39 -12.30 -9.80
N ALA A 106 -11.54 -13.61 -10.07
CA ALA A 106 -12.51 -14.44 -9.35
C ALA A 106 -12.06 -14.68 -7.90
N ASN A 107 -13.01 -14.60 -6.95
CA ASN A 107 -12.77 -14.83 -5.53
C ASN A 107 -12.11 -16.20 -5.23
N THR A 108 -12.32 -17.20 -6.09
CA THR A 108 -11.84 -18.58 -5.88
C THR A 108 -10.38 -18.84 -6.25
N SER A 109 -9.73 -18.02 -7.08
CA SER A 109 -8.44 -18.38 -7.68
C SER A 109 -7.20 -17.97 -6.85
N HIS A 110 -7.34 -17.04 -5.89
CA HIS A 110 -6.18 -16.48 -5.17
C HIS A 110 -6.07 -16.89 -3.69
N TYR A 111 -7.15 -17.36 -3.06
CA TYR A 111 -7.15 -17.69 -1.63
C TYR A 111 -6.25 -18.88 -1.26
N HIS A 112 -6.11 -19.87 -2.14
CA HIS A 112 -5.36 -21.10 -1.84
C HIS A 112 -3.84 -20.91 -1.74
N SER A 113 -3.24 -19.90 -2.39
CA SER A 113 -1.78 -19.70 -2.32
C SER A 113 -1.35 -18.92 -1.08
N VAL A 114 -2.20 -18.00 -0.59
CA VAL A 114 -1.89 -17.09 0.52
C VAL A 114 -2.29 -17.69 1.89
N ALA A 115 -3.21 -18.65 1.93
CA ALA A 115 -3.63 -19.32 3.17
C ALA A 115 -2.52 -20.20 3.80
N GLY A 116 -1.60 -20.73 3.01
CA GLY A 116 -0.58 -21.70 3.48
C GLY A 116 0.55 -21.12 4.35
N LYS A 117 0.62 -19.80 4.58
CA LYS A 117 1.74 -19.14 5.29
C LYS A 117 1.33 -18.03 6.26
N ARG A 118 0.17 -18.11 6.95
CA ARG A 118 -0.31 -16.99 7.80
C ARG A 118 -0.43 -17.31 9.28
N ASN A 119 0.09 -16.39 10.10
CA ASN A 119 -0.13 -16.25 11.54
C ASN A 119 -1.56 -15.73 11.81
N LYS A 120 -2.14 -16.12 12.94
CA LYS A 120 -3.58 -16.01 13.30
C LYS A 120 -4.16 -14.58 13.26
N THR A 121 -3.34 -13.54 13.32
CA THR A 121 -3.77 -12.13 13.32
C THR A 121 -4.27 -11.64 11.95
N CYS A 122 -3.76 -12.16 10.83
CA CYS A 122 -4.22 -11.75 9.49
C CYS A 122 -5.51 -12.45 9.03
N HIS A 123 -6.09 -13.32 9.86
CA HIS A 123 -7.26 -14.12 9.49
C HIS A 123 -8.55 -13.29 9.40
N ASN A 124 -8.66 -12.19 10.15
CA ASN A 124 -9.86 -11.36 10.18
C ASN A 124 -9.94 -10.29 9.08
N MET A 125 -8.82 -9.88 8.48
CA MET A 125 -8.82 -8.89 7.38
C MET A 125 -9.10 -9.51 6.00
N CYS A 126 -9.16 -10.83 5.93
CA CYS A 126 -9.14 -11.58 4.69
C CYS A 126 -10.16 -12.73 4.76
N LYS A 127 -11.31 -12.49 5.39
CA LYS A 127 -12.44 -13.39 5.27
C LYS A 127 -13.14 -13.10 3.93
N PRO A 128 -13.74 -14.10 3.28
CA PRO A 128 -14.69 -13.84 2.20
C PRO A 128 -15.72 -12.83 2.72
N ILE A 129 -16.06 -11.82 1.91
CA ILE A 129 -17.05 -10.79 2.28
C ILE A 129 -18.40 -11.43 2.67
N GLU A 130 -18.67 -12.65 2.20
CA GLU A 130 -19.83 -13.48 2.57
C GLU A 130 -19.85 -13.91 4.05
N GLU A 131 -18.74 -13.84 4.77
CA GLU A 131 -18.64 -14.14 6.22
C GLU A 131 -18.60 -12.88 7.11
N LEU A 132 -18.76 -11.68 6.53
CA LEU A 132 -18.70 -10.39 7.23
C LEU A 132 -20.07 -9.70 7.38
N GLN A 133 -21.16 -10.38 7.01
CA GLN A 133 -22.56 -9.97 7.29
C GLN A 133 -23.14 -10.79 8.45
#